data_AF-A0A2E2ZNP5-F1
#
_entry.id   AF-A0A2E2ZNP5-F1
#
_cell.length_a   1.000
_cell.length_b   1.000
_cell.length_c   1.000
_cell.angle_alpha   90.00
_cell.angle_beta   90.00
_cell.angle_gamma   90.00
#
_symmetry.space_group_name_H-M   'P 1'
#
loop_
_entity.id
_entity.type
_entity.pdbx_description
1 polymer ?
#
loop_
_entity_poly.entity_id
_entity_poly.type
_entity_poly.pdbx_seq_one_letter_code
_entity_poly.pdbx_strand_id
1 'polypeptide(L)' 'MTNYARFSTKNKIAYGIVEEETITEISNSPLEAYNVLKETHNLSEVKLLSPVEPSKIIAIGLNYKSHLGDR' A
#
# COMPACT_ATOMS: atom_id res chain seq x y z
N MET A 1 -11.80 -2.49 -7.48
CA MET A 1 -10.35 -2.19 -7.48
C MET A 1 -9.84 -2.63 -6.12
N THR A 2 -8.74 -3.37 -6.08
CA THR A 2 -8.21 -3.93 -4.82
C THR A 2 -7.29 -2.92 -4.16
N ASN A 3 -7.51 -2.65 -2.87
CA ASN A 3 -6.63 -1.82 -2.06
C ASN A 3 -5.63 -2.71 -1.32
N TYR A 4 -4.38 -2.26 -1.24
CA TYR A 4 -3.32 -2.94 -0.51
C TYR A 4 -2.70 -2.01 0.52
N ALA A 5 -2.31 -2.57 1.66
CA ALA A 5 -1.58 -1.88 2.69
C ALA A 5 -0.31 -2.64 3.05
N ARG A 6 0.73 -1.87 3.37
CA ARG A 6 1.86 -2.34 4.17
C ARG A 6 1.68 -1.82 5.58
N PHE A 7 1.83 -2.68 6.57
CA PHE A 7 1.57 -2.32 7.96
C PHE A 7 2.52 -3.05 8.91
N SER A 8 2.71 -2.48 10.09
CA SER A 8 3.41 -3.15 11.18
C SER A 8 2.45 -3.51 12.30
N THR A 9 2.53 -4.76 12.74
CA THR A 9 2.01 -5.21 14.04
C THR A 9 3.13 -5.16 15.08
N LYS A 10 2.85 -5.47 16.34
CA LYS A 10 3.89 -5.49 17.39
C LYS A 10 5.06 -6.43 17.08
N ASN A 11 4.85 -7.44 16.24
CA ASN A 11 5.80 -8.54 16.04
C ASN A 11 6.44 -8.57 14.64
N LYS A 12 5.81 -7.97 13.62
CA LYS A 12 6.26 -8.07 12.23
C LYS A 12 5.74 -6.93 11.36
N ILE A 13 6.38 -6.75 10.20
CA ILE A 13 5.85 -5.97 9.07
C ILE A 13 5.24 -6.97 8.09
N ALA A 14 4.05 -6.66 7.59
CA ALA A 14 3.33 -7.48 6.62
C ALA A 14 2.67 -6.61 5.54
N TYR A 15 2.22 -7.27 4.47
CA TYR A 15 1.33 -6.71 3.46
C TYR A 15 -0.05 -7.35 3.59
N GLY A 16 -1.09 -6.65 3.13
CA GLY A 16 -2.43 -7.20 3.11
C GLY A 16 -3.38 -6.49 2.17
N ILE A 17 -4.49 -7.16 1.86
CA ILE A 17 -5.62 -6.61 1.10
C ILE A 17 -6.53 -5.88 2.10
N VAL A 18 -6.92 -4.65 1.76
CA VAL A 18 -7.79 -3.82 2.60
C VAL A 18 -9.22 -3.88 2.07
N GLU A 19 -10.13 -4.38 2.90
CA GLU A 19 -11.57 -4.41 2.66
C GLU A 19 -12.27 -3.73 3.85
N GLU A 20 -12.94 -2.61 3.58
CA GLU A 20 -13.51 -1.74 4.61
C GLU A 20 -12.47 -1.34 5.68
N GLU A 21 -12.62 -1.83 6.91
CA GLU A 21 -11.69 -1.59 8.02
C GLU A 21 -10.81 -2.79 8.35
N THR A 22 -10.84 -3.85 7.53
CA THR A 22 -10.09 -5.09 7.76
C THR A 22 -8.97 -5.24 6.75
N ILE A 23 -7.80 -5.65 7.24
CA ILE A 23 -6.67 -6.04 6.42
C ILE A 23 -6.51 -7.56 6.50
N THR A 24 -6.55 -8.26 5.36
CA THR A 24 -6.22 -9.69 5.27
C THR A 24 -4.77 -9.83 4.78
N GLU A 25 -3.91 -10.49 5.57
CA GLU A 25 -2.50 -10.65 5.23
C GLU A 25 -2.27 -11.40 3.92
N ILE A 26 -1.23 -11.01 3.18
CA ILE A 26 -0.72 -11.71 2.01
C ILE A 26 0.74 -12.12 2.21
N SER A 27 1.15 -13.22 1.58
CA SER A 27 2.48 -13.83 1.83
C SER A 27 3.67 -13.02 1.33
N ASN A 28 3.46 -12.00 0.49
CA ASN A 28 4.52 -11.19 -0.10
C ASN A 28 3.99 -9.80 -0.53
N SER A 29 4.86 -8.94 -1.02
CA SER A 29 4.51 -7.66 -1.64
C SER A 29 3.42 -7.83 -2.71
N PRO A 30 2.47 -6.89 -2.85
CA PRO A 30 1.48 -6.91 -3.93
C PRO A 30 2.09 -6.70 -5.32
N LEU A 31 3.39 -6.38 -5.41
CA LEU A 31 4.15 -6.26 -6.66
C LEU A 31 4.73 -7.61 -7.14
N GLU A 32 4.61 -8.67 -6.34
CA GLU A 32 5.12 -10.01 -6.62
C GLU A 32 3.98 -11.04 -6.55
N ALA A 33 4.27 -12.30 -6.88
CA ALA A 33 3.32 -13.38 -6.65
C ALA A 33 3.12 -13.59 -5.13
N TYR A 34 1.87 -13.66 -4.69
CA TYR A 34 1.50 -13.88 -3.29
C TYR A 34 0.30 -14.81 -3.15
N ASN A 35 0.14 -15.36 -1.94
CA ASN A 35 -1.07 -16.07 -1.51
C ASN A 35 -1.78 -15.25 -0.44
N VAL A 36 -3.11 -15.31 -0.43
CA VAL A 36 -3.93 -14.76 0.67
C VAL A 36 -3.81 -15.67 1.88
N LEU A 37 -3.50 -15.09 3.03
CA LEU A 37 -3.36 -15.79 4.30
C LEU A 37 -4.67 -15.70 5.09
N LYS A 38 -4.75 -16.42 6.22
CA LYS A 38 -5.92 -16.40 7.10
C LYS A 38 -5.88 -15.28 8.16
N GLU A 39 -4.71 -14.69 8.38
CA GLU A 39 -4.52 -13.68 9.41
C GLU A 39 -5.16 -12.36 8.98
N THR A 40 -5.94 -11.76 9.88
CA THR A 40 -6.65 -10.51 9.64
C THR A 40 -6.39 -9.53 10.77
N HIS A 41 -6.43 -8.24 10.45
CA HIS A 41 -6.20 -7.15 11.42
C HIS A 41 -7.19 -6.02 11.15
N ASN A 42 -7.69 -5.38 12.20
CA ASN A 42 -8.43 -4.12 12.03
C ASN A 42 -7.45 -2.98 11.74
N LEU A 43 -7.81 -2.05 10.84
CA LEU A 43 -6.99 -0.87 10.50
C LEU A 43 -6.60 -0.04 11.73
N SER A 44 -7.48 0.03 12.74
CA SER A 44 -7.23 0.78 13.97
C SER A 44 -6.21 0.14 14.91
N GLU A 45 -5.89 -1.15 14.70
CA GLU A 45 -5.00 -1.94 15.59
C GLU A 45 -3.57 -2.05 15.05
N VAL A 46 -3.35 -1.63 13.80
CA VAL A 46 -2.04 -1.67 13.15
C VAL A 46 -1.51 -0.28 12.87
N LYS A 47 -0.20 -0.19 12.67
CA LYS A 47 0.41 1.02 12.14
C LYS A 47 0.56 0.89 10.62
N LEU A 48 -0.16 1.71 9.87
CA LEU A 48 0.04 1.82 8.42
C LEU A 48 1.41 2.41 8.11
N LEU A 49 2.06 1.83 7.10
CA LEU A 49 3.33 2.27 6.54
C LEU A 49 3.11 2.76 5.10
N SER A 50 4.17 3.31 4.48
CA SER A 50 4.16 3.52 3.03
C SER A 50 3.87 2.19 2.31
N PRO A 51 3.02 2.19 1.26
CA PRO A 51 2.41 0.96 0.73
C PRO A 51 3.41 0.01 0.08
N VAL A 52 4.58 0.50 -0.32
CA VAL A 52 5.68 -0.27 -0.93
C VAL A 52 7.02 0.34 -0.53
N GLU A 53 8.10 -0.42 -0.76
CA GLU A 53 9.48 0.05 -0.69
C GLU A 53 10.02 0.22 -2.11
N PRO A 54 9.90 1.42 -2.73
CA PRO A 54 10.28 1.61 -4.12
C PRO A 54 11.80 1.62 -4.27
N SER A 55 12.32 0.95 -5.30
CA SER A 55 13.75 1.04 -5.67
C SER A 55 14.11 2.37 -6.34
N LYS A 56 13.13 3.04 -6.95
CA LYS A 56 13.26 4.36 -7.58
C LYS A 56 11.91 5.09 -7.53
N ILE A 57 11.96 6.41 -7.34
CA ILE A 57 10.80 7.31 -7.42
C ILE A 57 11.08 8.31 -8.54
N ILE A 58 10.15 8.43 -9.51
CA ILE A 58 10.24 9.38 -10.64
C ILE A 58 9.01 10.28 -10.59
N ALA A 59 9.21 11.59 -10.81
CA ALA A 59 8.14 12.58 -10.85
C ALA A 59 8.21 13.40 -12.14
N ILE A 60 7.03 13.83 -12.64
CA ILE A 60 6.90 14.67 -13.83
C ILE A 60 6.28 16.01 -13.43
N GLY A 61 6.96 17.10 -13.79
CA GLY A 61 6.47 18.46 -13.58
C GLY A 61 5.48 18.90 -14.66
N LEU A 62 4.75 20.00 -14.41
CA LEU A 62 3.81 20.60 -15.35
C LEU A 62 2.61 19.70 -15.75
N ASN A 63 2.30 18.66 -14.97
CA ASN A 63 1.23 17.70 -15.26
C ASN A 63 -0.19 18.17 -14.84
N TYR A 64 -0.39 19.48 -14.72
CA TYR A 64 -1.69 20.11 -14.46
C TYR A 64 -1.84 21.30 -15.40
N LYS A 65 -3.05 21.50 -15.94
CA LYS A 65 -3.33 22.57 -16.91
C LYS A 65 -2.95 23.96 -16.38
N SER A 66 -3.21 24.24 -15.12
CA SER A 66 -2.84 25.50 -14.45
C SER A 66 -1.34 25.75 -14.38
N HIS A 67 -0.51 24.72 -14.51
CA HIS A 67 0.95 24.84 -14.47
C HIS A 67 1.56 25.09 -15.86
N LEU A 68 0.77 25.07 -16.94
CA LEU A 68 1.28 25.20 -18.31
C LEU A 68 1.57 26.64 -18.75
N GLY A 69 0.98 27.64 -18.08
CA GLY A 69 1.05 29.05 -18.52
C GLY A 69 0.34 29.25 -19.87
N ASP A 70 0.88 30.11 -20.73
CA ASP A 70 0.34 30.38 -22.09
C ASP A 70 0.86 29.40 -23.17
N ARG A 71 1.30 28.20 -22.77
CA ARG A 71 1.75 27.15 -23.71
C ARG A 71 0.60 26.28 -24.22
#